data_AF-A0A5K1BW33-F1
#
_entry.id   AF-A0A5K1BW33-F1
#
_cell.length_a   1.000
_cell.length_b   1.000
_cell.length_c   1.000
_cell.angle_alpha   90.00
_cell.angle_beta   90.00
_cell.angle_gamma   90.00
#
_symmetry.space_group_name_H-M   'P 1'
#
loop_
_entity.id
_entity.type
_entity.pdbx_description
1 polymer ?
#
loop_
_entity_poly.entity_id
_entity_poly.type
_entity_poly.pdbx_seq_one_letter_code
_entity_poly.pdbx_strand_id
1 'polypeptide(L)'
;MFSKLWDDLVGGSLPKFGSADGAREQLKQCLNKRKTQGKGMLVVLDGVLSDSMLERLVIGTPGLKTLVTSREELNGVNWSYRVQQLSMKDAMDLFRHHALLQGPTSEYVDEELVEQ
;
A
#
# COMPACT_ATOMS: atom_id res chain seq x y z
N MET A 1 5.10 -13.04 -6.52
CA MET A 1 5.12 -11.55 -6.49
C MET A 1 4.52 -10.96 -7.76
N PHE A 2 5.18 -11.05 -8.91
CA PHE A 2 4.61 -10.52 -10.17
C PHE A 2 3.32 -11.20 -10.63
N SER A 3 3.08 -12.45 -10.24
CA SER A 3 1.80 -13.14 -10.48
C SER A 3 0.63 -12.47 -9.77
N LYS A 4 0.81 -12.07 -8.51
CA LYS A 4 -0.20 -11.34 -7.74
C LYS A 4 -0.44 -9.94 -8.32
N LEU A 5 0.64 -9.21 -8.63
CA LEU A 5 0.53 -7.91 -9.31
C LEU A 5 -0.18 -8.04 -10.66
N TRP A 6 0.04 -9.13 -11.40
CA TRP A 6 -0.67 -9.37 -12.64
C TRP A 6 -2.15 -9.56 -12.40
N ASP A 7 -2.54 -10.40 -11.46
CA ASP A 7 -3.95 -10.65 -11.14
C ASP A 7 -4.66 -9.36 -10.69
N ASP A 8 -4.04 -8.61 -9.77
CA ASP A 8 -4.61 -7.39 -9.20
C ASP A 8 -4.70 -6.24 -10.21
N LEU A 9 -3.68 -6.05 -11.07
CA LEU A 9 -3.59 -4.88 -11.97
C LEU A 9 -4.08 -5.15 -13.39
N VAL A 10 -3.99 -6.40 -13.84
CA VAL A 10 -4.33 -6.83 -15.19
C VAL A 10 -5.49 -7.84 -15.14
N GLY A 11 -5.37 -8.91 -14.38
CA GLY A 11 -6.29 -10.04 -14.41
C GLY A 11 -6.18 -10.86 -15.69
N GLY A 12 -7.09 -11.81 -15.85
CA GLY A 12 -7.10 -12.73 -16.98
C GLY A 12 -6.02 -13.82 -16.88
N SER A 13 -5.67 -14.43 -18.02
CA SER A 13 -4.69 -15.52 -18.05
C SER A 13 -3.29 -15.02 -17.68
N LEU A 14 -2.72 -15.59 -16.62
CA LEU A 14 -1.36 -15.29 -16.19
C LEU A 14 -0.35 -15.66 -17.30
N PRO A 15 0.49 -14.73 -17.77
CA PRO A 15 1.54 -15.03 -18.73
C PRO A 15 2.60 -15.94 -18.12
N LYS A 16 3.31 -16.68 -18.97
CA LYS A 16 4.54 -17.34 -18.56
C LYS A 16 5.64 -16.31 -18.45
N PHE A 17 5.98 -15.93 -17.22
CA PHE A 17 7.12 -15.08 -16.94
C PHE A 17 8.41 -15.89 -17.07
N GLY A 18 9.25 -15.56 -18.06
CA GLY A 18 10.56 -16.20 -18.24
C GLY A 18 11.62 -15.71 -17.24
N SER A 19 11.45 -14.50 -16.70
CA SER A 19 12.30 -13.89 -15.67
C SER A 19 11.54 -12.79 -14.94
N ALA A 20 12.09 -12.27 -13.84
CA ALA A 20 11.54 -11.13 -13.13
C ALA A 20 11.46 -9.87 -14.01
N ASP A 21 12.51 -9.60 -14.80
CA ASP A 21 12.53 -8.47 -15.72
C ASP A 21 11.55 -8.65 -16.87
N GLY A 22 11.41 -9.88 -17.39
CA GLY A 22 10.40 -10.21 -18.37
C GLY A 22 8.97 -10.01 -17.85
N ALA A 23 8.71 -10.39 -16.59
CA ALA A 23 7.43 -10.16 -15.94
C ALA A 23 7.13 -8.66 -15.82
N ARG A 24 8.13 -7.88 -15.37
CA ARG A 24 8.03 -6.43 -15.22
C ARG A 24 7.76 -5.74 -16.54
N GLU A 25 8.44 -6.15 -17.61
CA GLU A 25 8.25 -5.57 -18.95
C GLU A 25 6.88 -5.92 -19.52
N GLN A 26 6.40 -7.15 -19.35
CA GLN A 26 5.04 -7.53 -19.76
C GLN A 26 3.97 -6.74 -18.99
N LEU A 27 4.15 -6.55 -17.67
CA LEU A 27 3.27 -5.72 -16.85
C LEU A 27 3.25 -4.27 -17.37
N LYS A 28 4.41 -3.66 -17.59
CA LYS A 28 4.54 -2.32 -18.18
C LYS A 28 3.76 -2.19 -19.48
N GLN A 29 3.92 -3.15 -20.39
CA GLN A 29 3.23 -3.12 -21.69
C GLN A 29 1.71 -3.21 -21.55
N CYS A 30 1.20 -4.08 -20.68
CA CYS A 30 -0.24 -4.18 -20.43
C CYS A 30 -0.80 -2.91 -19.78
N LEU A 31 -0.10 -2.33 -18.81
CA LEU A 31 -0.52 -1.10 -18.15
C LEU A 31 -0.54 0.09 -19.13
N ASN A 32 0.46 0.19 -20.01
CA ASN A 32 0.48 1.18 -21.08
C ASN A 32 -0.69 1.02 -22.05
N LYS A 33 -1.08 -0.21 -22.39
CA LYS A 33 -2.26 -0.46 -23.25
C LYS A 33 -3.56 -0.04 -22.58
N ARG A 34 -3.71 -0.22 -21.26
CA ARG A 34 -4.91 0.20 -20.52
C ARG A 34 -5.03 1.71 -20.38
N LYS A 35 -3.90 2.43 -20.41
CA LYS A 35 -3.88 3.90 -20.36
C LYS A 35 -4.72 4.56 -21.46
N THR A 36 -4.84 3.94 -22.63
CA THR A 36 -5.66 4.47 -23.73
C THR A 36 -7.16 4.51 -23.39
N GLN A 37 -7.58 3.87 -22.30
CA GLN A 37 -8.95 3.89 -21.80
C GLN A 37 -9.24 5.05 -20.81
N GLY A 38 -8.27 5.93 -20.54
CA GLY A 38 -8.50 7.21 -19.86
C GLY A 38 -8.67 7.19 -18.34
N LYS A 39 -8.62 6.02 -17.68
CA LYS A 39 -8.63 5.92 -16.21
C LYS A 39 -7.21 5.99 -15.65
N GLY A 40 -6.92 7.00 -14.83
CA GLY A 40 -5.72 7.02 -14.00
C GLY A 40 -5.76 5.89 -12.96
N MET A 41 -4.59 5.31 -12.66
CA MET A 41 -4.49 4.17 -11.73
C MET A 41 -3.52 4.48 -10.59
N LEU A 42 -3.91 4.12 -9.36
CA LEU A 42 -3.06 4.18 -8.17
C LEU A 42 -2.67 2.75 -7.77
N VAL A 43 -1.37 2.50 -7.59
CA VAL A 43 -0.84 1.26 -7.06
C VAL A 43 -0.29 1.54 -5.67
N VAL A 44 -0.75 0.78 -4.68
CA VAL A 44 -0.24 0.85 -3.31
C VAL A 44 0.62 -0.37 -3.06
N LEU A 45 1.90 -0.15 -2.81
CA LEU A 45 2.85 -1.18 -2.41
C LEU A 45 2.99 -1.13 -0.90
N ASP A 46 2.29 -2.03 -0.20
CA ASP A 46 2.29 -2.07 1.25
C ASP A 46 3.47 -2.88 1.81
N GLY A 47 4.20 -2.32 2.79
CA GLY A 47 5.24 -3.01 3.54
C GLY A 47 6.52 -3.31 2.75
N VAL A 48 6.99 -2.38 1.91
CA VAL A 48 8.28 -2.52 1.20
C VAL A 48 9.43 -2.44 2.21
N LEU A 49 10.42 -3.32 2.08
CA LEU A 49 11.49 -3.48 3.08
C LEU A 49 12.85 -2.92 2.64
N SER A 50 13.07 -2.64 1.36
CA SER A 50 14.36 -2.16 0.85
C SER A 50 14.25 -1.40 -0.47
N ASP A 51 15.25 -0.57 -0.76
CA ASP A 51 15.40 0.10 -2.06
C ASP A 51 15.49 -0.91 -3.23
N SER A 52 16.18 -2.03 -3.03
CA SER A 52 16.27 -3.09 -4.05
C SER A 52 14.92 -3.75 -4.37
N MET A 53 14.02 -3.86 -3.38
CA MET A 53 12.65 -4.30 -3.61
C MET A 53 11.84 -3.23 -4.33
N LEU A 54 12.00 -1.96 -3.93
CA LEU A 54 11.35 -0.82 -4.56
C LEU A 54 11.68 -0.76 -6.06
N GLU A 55 12.95 -0.83 -6.44
CA GLU A 55 13.39 -0.79 -7.84
C GLU A 55 12.78 -1.91 -8.70
N ARG A 56 12.59 -3.10 -8.11
CA ARG A 56 12.00 -4.26 -8.79
C ARG A 56 10.49 -4.13 -8.96
N LEU A 57 9.82 -3.54 -7.98
CA LEU A 57 8.36 -3.42 -7.92
C LEU A 57 7.83 -2.19 -8.66
N VAL A 58 8.58 -1.09 -8.66
CA VAL A 58 8.15 0.16 -9.27
C VAL A 58 8.16 0.03 -10.79
N ILE A 59 6.96 0.18 -11.34
CA ILE A 59 6.68 0.14 -12.76
C ILE A 59 6.49 1.58 -13.23
N GLY A 60 7.59 2.25 -13.57
CA GLY A 60 7.58 3.61 -14.10
C GLY A 60 6.79 3.72 -15.40
N THR A 61 5.52 4.10 -15.30
CA THR A 61 4.57 4.12 -16.41
C THR A 61 3.78 5.43 -16.36
N PRO A 62 3.76 6.24 -17.43
CA PRO A 62 3.04 7.51 -17.40
C PRO A 62 1.53 7.31 -17.17
N GLY A 63 0.95 7.99 -16.17
CA GLY A 63 -0.47 7.86 -15.79
C GLY A 63 -0.73 6.86 -14.64
N LEU A 64 0.31 6.14 -14.21
CA LEU A 64 0.32 5.35 -12.99
C LEU A 64 0.87 6.20 -11.84
N LYS A 65 0.14 6.30 -10.74
CA LYS A 65 0.67 6.81 -9.47
C LYS A 65 1.02 5.61 -8.60
N THR A 66 2.16 5.64 -7.91
CA THR A 66 2.56 4.60 -6.97
C THR A 66 2.73 5.22 -5.59
N LEU A 67 2.04 4.68 -4.59
CA LEU A 67 2.25 4.96 -3.18
C LEU A 67 2.94 3.76 -2.55
N VAL A 68 3.94 4.01 -1.72
CA VAL A 68 4.70 2.97 -1.04
C VAL A 68 4.65 3.21 0.45
N THR A 69 4.36 2.17 1.23
CA THR A 69 4.52 2.19 2.68
C THR A 69 5.72 1.33 3.05
N SER A 70 6.51 1.78 4.02
CA SER A 70 7.73 1.12 4.49
C SER A 70 7.92 1.41 5.97
N ARG A 71 8.60 0.52 6.68
CA ARG A 71 9.06 0.76 8.06
C ARG A 71 10.37 1.55 8.09
N GLU A 72 11.18 1.41 7.04
CA GLU A 72 12.47 2.06 6.88
C GLU A 72 12.37 3.19 5.85
N GLU A 73 13.28 4.16 5.92
CA GLU A 73 13.39 5.18 4.87
C GLU A 73 13.95 4.57 3.58
N LEU A 74 13.31 4.91 2.46
CA LEU A 74 13.71 4.49 1.11
C LEU A 74 14.26 5.69 0.36
N ASN A 75 15.40 5.52 -0.31
CA ASN A 75 16.07 6.59 -1.04
C ASN A 75 15.56 6.74 -2.48
N GLY A 76 14.89 5.72 -3.02
CA GLY A 76 14.42 5.69 -4.41
C GLY A 76 13.07 6.37 -4.70
N VAL A 77 12.57 7.25 -3.81
CA VAL A 77 11.25 7.90 -3.95
C VAL A 77 11.37 9.41 -4.17
N ASN A 78 10.51 9.96 -5.03
CA ASN A 78 10.49 11.40 -5.34
C ASN A 78 9.97 12.25 -4.17
N TRP A 79 9.11 11.67 -3.34
CA TRP A 79 8.52 12.31 -2.18
C TRP A 79 8.32 11.26 -1.10
N SER A 80 8.71 11.58 0.13
CA SER A 80 8.53 10.72 1.30
C SER A 80 7.79 11.50 2.38
N TYR A 81 7.02 10.77 3.17
CA TYR A 81 6.35 11.29 4.36
C TYR A 81 6.60 10.32 5.50
N ARG A 82 7.28 10.80 6.54
CA ARG A 82 7.48 10.04 7.77
C ARG A 82 6.22 10.17 8.62
N VAL A 83 5.47 9.06 8.73
CA VAL A 83 4.27 9.01 9.56
C VAL A 83 4.66 9.23 11.02
N GLN A 84 4.03 10.22 11.65
CA GLN A 84 4.25 10.52 13.06
C GLN A 84 3.48 9.53 13.93
N GLN A 85 4.02 9.22 15.10
CA GLN A 85 3.28 8.51 16.13
C GLN A 85 2.11 9.37 16.59
N LEU A 86 0.99 8.72 16.91
CA LEU A 86 -0.13 9.39 17.55
C LEU A 86 0.31 9.95 18.90
N SER A 87 -0.26 11.09 19.28
CA SER A 87 -0.14 11.56 20.66
C SER A 87 -0.80 10.55 21.61
N MET A 88 -0.44 10.56 22.89
CA MET A 88 -1.10 9.68 23.87
C MET A 88 -2.62 9.87 23.84
N LYS A 89 -3.07 11.13 23.77
CA LYS A 89 -4.50 11.45 23.68
C LYS A 89 -5.14 10.81 22.46
N ASP A 90 -4.58 11.02 21.27
CA ASP A 90 -5.16 10.49 20.02
C ASP A 90 -5.09 8.95 19.97
N ALA A 91 -4.04 8.35 20.55
CA ALA A 91 -3.91 6.91 20.69
C ALA A 91 -4.99 6.33 21.62
N MET A 92 -5.26 7.00 22.75
CA MET A 92 -6.33 6.59 23.67
C MET A 92 -7.71 6.78 23.07
N ASP A 93 -7.94 7.87 22.33
CA ASP A 93 -9.20 8.09 21.62
C ASP A 93 -9.43 6.99 20.56
N LEU A 94 -8.40 6.62 19.80
CA LEU A 94 -8.47 5.50 18.84
C LEU A 94 -8.74 4.16 19.54
N PHE A 95 -8.05 3.89 20.66
CA PHE A 95 -8.24 2.68 21.44
C PHE A 95 -9.66 2.57 21.99
N ARG A 96 -10.16 3.62 22.64
CA ARG A 96 -11.52 3.70 23.17
C ARG A 96 -12.55 3.48 22.07
N HIS A 97 -12.39 4.15 20.92
CA HIS A 97 -13.27 3.96 19.78
C HIS A 97 -13.32 2.49 19.33
N HIS A 98 -12.17 1.83 19.24
CA HIS A 98 -12.10 0.43 18.82
C HIS A 98 -12.67 -0.54 19.87
N ALA A 99 -12.39 -0.30 21.15
CA ALA A 99 -12.90 -1.13 22.25
C ALA A 99 -14.43 -1.05 22.39
N LEU A 100 -15.01 0.13 22.15
CA LEU A 100 -16.45 0.37 22.27
C LEU A 100 -17.25 -0.09 21.05
N LEU A 101 -16.63 -0.15 19.87
CA LEU A 101 -17.25 -0.73 18.67
C LEU A 101 -17.51 -2.25 18.78
N GLN A 102 -16.85 -2.93 19.71
CA GLN A 102 -16.98 -4.38 19.94
C GLN A 102 -17.96 -4.74 21.09
N GLY A 103 -18.55 -3.74 21.77
CA GLY A 103 -19.50 -3.94 22.87
C GLY A 103 -20.92 -3.45 22.54
N PRO A 104 -21.96 -3.88 23.29
CA PRO A 104 -23.24 -3.18 23.24
C PRO A 104 -22.98 -1.72 23.59
N THR A 105 -23.55 -0.78 22.82
CA THR A 105 -23.42 0.67 23.03
C THR A 105 -23.69 1.03 24.48
N SER A 106 -22.63 1.10 25.29
CA SER A 106 -22.66 1.45 26.69
C SER A 106 -22.12 2.86 26.77
N GLU A 107 -23.00 3.82 27.06
CA GLU A 107 -22.75 5.26 27.10
C GLU A 107 -21.74 5.72 28.17
N TYR A 108 -21.01 4.81 28.80
CA TYR A 108 -20.03 5.13 29.83
C TYR A 108 -18.72 4.41 29.58
N VAL A 109 -17.72 5.18 29.17
CA VAL A 109 -16.31 4.80 29.22
C VAL A 109 -15.84 5.16 30.62
N ASP A 110 -15.51 4.16 31.42
CA ASP A 110 -14.85 4.39 32.70
C ASP A 110 -13.40 4.83 32.43
N GLU A 111 -13.06 6.05 32.80
CA GLU A 111 -11.72 6.62 32.57
C GLU A 111 -10.63 5.84 33.31
N GLU A 112 -10.98 5.14 34.40
CA GLU A 112 -10.05 4.39 35.26
C GLU A 112 -9.56 3.07 34.61
N LEU A 113 -10.32 2.49 33.67
CA LEU A 113 -9.93 1.26 32.96
C LEU A 113 -8.86 1.49 31.88
N VAL A 114 -8.58 2.74 31.55
CA VAL A 114 -7.80 3.14 30.38
C VAL A 114 -6.39 3.61 30.76
N GLU A 115 -6.12 3.83 32.05
CA GLU A 115 -4.86 4.40 32.58
C GLU A 115 -3.90 3.38 33.23
N GLN A 116 -4.04 2.06 32.97
CA GLN A 116 -3.17 1.02 33.56
C GLN A 116 -1.84 0.80 32.82
#